data_AF-A0A914HAU4-F1
#
_entry.id   AF-A0A914HAU4-F1
#
_cell.length_a   1.000
_cell.length_b   1.000
_cell.length_c   1.000
_cell.angle_alpha   90.00
_cell.angle_beta   90.00
_cell.angle_gamma   90.00
#
_symmetry.space_group_name_H-M   'P 1'
#
loop_
_entity.id
_entity.type
_entity.pdbx_description
1 polymer ?
#
loop_
_entity_poly.entity_id
_entity_poly.type
_entity_poly.pdbx_seq_one_letter_code
_entity_poly.pdbx_strand_id
1 'polypeptide(L)'
;MGFGWTNGAMLDLLVTYGDVLKLKGVPEIDCSLKDLVQEPEQYPNNVSEYRAQLFMEEQKKVDEINRSQNNWTAVVYEEFALMTDEEFRQLTGSIIRNRTHKSKPQFKQAVAPIDYGDLPKAFDARQKWPECADLIGKSTRQSNCGSCWAVSAAATFTARICVARLKKGIITDSKDPRVYVSAEYTLECAPETNRCRGGDDADAWVLYHKNGTVSGTDYEILSGCKPYIIPSMSKEAKQKLSCEKTCNAEWLEKQFGKEKVPYEPFLIVITENRHMPRSKKPVYWWDDPDREPAMMREIMANGAIQAGYMVYSDLFNCGQEGIYTMGRQRTFQNTPRHRRSIY
;
A
#
# COMPACT_ATOMS: atom_id res chain seq x y z
N MET A 1 25.93 -2.79 -21.98
CA MET A 1 25.73 -4.10 -21.34
C MET A 1 26.57 -4.10 -20.07
N GLY A 2 25.95 -3.88 -18.92
CA GLY A 2 26.63 -3.92 -17.61
C GLY A 2 25.78 -4.79 -16.69
N PHE A 3 26.23 -6.01 -16.43
CA PHE A 3 25.63 -6.89 -15.43
C PHE A 3 26.11 -6.44 -14.06
N GLY A 4 25.20 -5.84 -13.29
CA GLY A 4 25.41 -5.58 -11.86
C GLY A 4 25.22 -6.88 -11.09
N TRP A 5 26.29 -7.35 -10.46
CA TRP A 5 26.24 -8.48 -9.55
C TRP A 5 25.49 -8.08 -8.30
N THR A 6 24.27 -8.61 -8.10
CA THR A 6 23.57 -8.54 -6.83
C THR A 6 23.84 -9.82 -6.04
N ASN A 7 23.93 -9.71 -4.73
CA ASN A 7 24.18 -10.80 -3.77
C ASN A 7 23.19 -12.00 -3.90
N GLY A 8 22.09 -11.84 -4.65
CA GLY A 8 21.17 -12.93 -4.99
C GLY A 8 21.80 -14.04 -5.82
N ALA A 9 22.72 -13.72 -6.75
CA ALA A 9 23.38 -14.76 -7.56
C ALA A 9 24.30 -15.67 -6.74
N MET A 10 24.84 -15.17 -5.62
CA MET A 10 25.68 -15.96 -4.72
C MET A 10 24.84 -16.88 -3.82
N LEU A 11 23.62 -16.45 -3.45
CA LEU A 11 22.65 -17.31 -2.77
C LEU A 11 22.08 -18.40 -3.71
N ASP A 12 21.80 -18.07 -4.97
CA ASP A 12 21.37 -19.07 -5.98
C ASP A 12 22.43 -20.17 -6.17
N LEU A 13 23.71 -19.82 -6.12
CA LEU A 13 24.82 -20.78 -6.23
C LEU A 13 24.91 -21.72 -5.01
N LEU A 14 24.64 -21.21 -3.80
CA LEU A 14 24.63 -21.98 -2.56
C LEU A 14 23.42 -22.93 -2.45
N VAL A 15 22.28 -22.54 -3.05
CA VAL A 15 21.04 -23.33 -3.05
C VAL A 15 21.06 -24.39 -4.17
N THR A 16 21.68 -24.10 -5.32
CA THR A 16 21.71 -25.01 -6.48
C THR A 16 22.71 -26.14 -6.32
N TYR A 17 23.85 -25.89 -5.67
CA TYR A 17 24.89 -26.89 -5.42
C TYR A 17 24.99 -27.14 -3.92
N GLY A 18 24.18 -28.07 -3.42
CA GLY A 18 24.10 -28.46 -2.01
C GLY A 18 25.34 -29.15 -1.42
N ASP A 19 26.54 -28.76 -1.84
CA ASP A 19 27.81 -29.25 -1.30
C ASP A 19 28.54 -28.13 -0.55
N VAL A 20 28.84 -28.44 0.71
CA VAL A 20 29.55 -27.60 1.67
C VAL A 20 30.80 -26.96 1.04
N LEU A 21 30.77 -25.65 0.79
CA LEU A 21 31.95 -24.87 0.46
C LEU A 21 32.87 -24.80 1.69
N LYS A 22 33.80 -25.76 1.81
CA LYS A 22 34.91 -25.67 2.78
C LYS A 22 35.89 -24.60 2.34
N LEU A 23 35.66 -23.36 2.77
CA LEU A 23 36.62 -22.27 2.62
C LEU A 23 37.77 -22.46 3.62
N LYS A 24 39.00 -22.55 3.08
CA LYS A 24 40.22 -22.78 3.88
C LYS A 24 40.44 -21.58 4.82
N GLY A 25 40.33 -21.81 6.14
CA GLY A 25 40.53 -20.79 7.17
C GLY A 25 39.26 -20.33 7.91
N VAL A 26 38.09 -20.85 7.55
CA VAL A 26 36.83 -20.60 8.27
C VAL A 26 36.53 -21.79 9.20
N PRO A 27 36.25 -21.59 10.51
CA PRO A 27 35.94 -22.70 11.41
C PRO A 27 34.64 -23.42 11.00
N GLU A 28 34.59 -24.75 11.15
CA GLU A 28 33.35 -25.52 11.01
C GLU A 28 32.37 -25.13 12.13
N ILE A 29 31.14 -24.78 11.76
CA ILE A 29 30.06 -24.44 12.70
C ILE A 29 29.26 -25.72 12.98
N ASP A 30 29.28 -26.18 14.22
CA ASP A 30 28.49 -27.30 14.72
C ASP A 30 27.07 -26.82 15.08
N CYS A 31 26.09 -27.17 14.24
CA CYS A 31 24.68 -26.80 14.42
C CYS A 31 23.95 -27.71 15.42
N SER A 32 24.45 -27.83 16.65
CA SER A 32 23.69 -28.43 17.75
C SER A 32 22.73 -27.40 18.36
N LEU A 33 21.49 -27.44 17.88
CA LEU A 33 20.32 -26.71 18.40
C LEU A 33 20.19 -26.82 19.91
N LYS A 34 20.26 -25.70 20.65
CA LYS A 34 19.44 -25.56 21.88
C LYS A 34 19.13 -24.17 22.43
N ASP A 35 19.75 -23.08 22.01
CA ASP A 35 19.41 -21.76 22.59
C ASP A 35 19.20 -20.70 21.50
N LEU A 36 17.96 -20.20 21.38
CA LEU A 36 17.63 -19.05 20.52
C LEU A 36 18.27 -17.80 21.13
N VAL A 37 19.34 -17.30 20.50
CA VAL A 37 20.01 -16.06 20.89
C VAL A 37 19.21 -14.86 20.35
N GLN A 38 18.88 -13.91 21.24
CA GLN A 38 18.25 -12.64 20.85
C GLN A 38 19.17 -11.80 19.94
N GLU A 39 18.55 -11.05 19.04
CA GLU A 39 19.20 -10.18 18.06
C GLU A 39 20.18 -9.18 18.72
N PRO A 40 21.44 -9.06 18.25
CA PRO A 40 22.35 -8.01 18.70
C PRO A 40 22.09 -6.66 18.02
N GLU A 41 22.29 -5.58 18.79
CA GLU A 41 21.79 -4.22 18.53
C GLU A 41 22.49 -3.41 17.42
N GLN A 42 23.53 -3.93 16.75
CA GLN A 42 24.17 -3.25 15.61
C GLN A 42 25.10 -4.17 14.83
N TYR A 43 25.18 -4.02 13.49
CA TYR A 43 26.42 -3.80 12.70
C TYR A 43 26.15 -3.84 11.17
N PRO A 44 27.05 -3.26 10.34
CA PRO A 44 26.96 -3.13 8.89
C PRO A 44 27.54 -4.38 8.20
N ASN A 45 26.80 -4.90 7.20
CA ASN A 45 27.19 -5.97 6.28
C ASN A 45 27.64 -7.31 6.91
N ASN A 46 26.67 -8.16 7.26
CA ASN A 46 26.64 -9.60 6.97
C ASN A 46 25.30 -10.17 7.45
N VAL A 47 24.58 -10.88 6.60
CA VAL A 47 23.29 -11.53 6.95
C VAL A 47 23.54 -12.46 8.14
N SER A 48 22.93 -12.19 9.30
CA SER A 48 23.09 -13.02 10.49
C SER A 48 22.55 -14.44 10.25
N GLU A 49 23.06 -15.44 10.97
CA GLU A 49 22.54 -16.82 10.94
C GLU A 49 21.01 -16.84 11.17
N TYR A 50 20.52 -15.97 12.06
CA TYR A 50 19.10 -15.76 12.30
C TYR A 50 18.33 -15.33 11.04
N ARG A 51 18.83 -14.32 10.31
CA ARG A 51 18.21 -13.90 9.04
C ARG A 51 18.22 -15.04 8.02
N ALA A 52 19.35 -15.73 7.87
CA ALA A 52 19.47 -16.86 6.94
C ALA A 52 18.45 -17.97 7.26
N GLN A 53 18.23 -18.26 8.55
CA GLN A 53 17.20 -19.22 8.97
C GLN A 53 15.79 -18.76 8.55
N LEU A 54 15.42 -17.50 8.82
CA LEU A 54 14.12 -16.96 8.42
C LEU A 54 13.90 -17.05 6.90
N PHE A 55 14.93 -16.73 6.11
CA PHE A 55 14.88 -16.89 4.65
C PHE A 55 14.68 -18.34 4.21
N MET A 56 15.39 -19.29 4.82
CA MET A 56 15.24 -20.71 4.50
C MET A 56 13.86 -21.25 4.87
N GLU A 57 13.30 -20.82 6.01
CA GLU A 57 11.94 -21.17 6.42
C GLU A 57 10.90 -20.59 5.46
N GLU A 58 11.09 -19.35 5.02
CA GLU A 58 10.22 -18.70 4.06
C GLU A 58 10.31 -19.34 2.67
N GLN A 59 11.51 -19.69 2.23
CA GLN A 59 11.72 -20.39 0.96
C GLN A 59 10.99 -21.75 0.93
N LYS A 60 10.99 -22.50 2.05
CA LYS A 60 10.22 -23.75 2.16
C LYS A 60 8.73 -23.53 1.94
N LYS A 61 8.15 -22.47 2.51
CA LYS A 61 6.74 -22.11 2.30
C LYS A 61 6.46 -21.76 0.84
N VAL A 62 7.33 -20.96 0.23
CA VAL A 62 7.23 -20.59 -1.19
C VAL A 62 7.28 -21.83 -2.09
N ASP A 63 8.20 -22.76 -1.83
CA ASP A 63 8.30 -24.01 -2.58
C ASP A 63 7.03 -24.86 -2.45
N GLU A 64 6.46 -24.95 -1.25
CA GLU A 64 5.19 -25.66 -1.02
C GLU A 64 4.03 -25.01 -1.79
N ILE A 65 3.92 -23.68 -1.75
CA ILE A 65 2.91 -22.93 -2.51
C ILE A 65 3.04 -23.26 -4.00
N ASN A 66 4.25 -23.11 -4.57
CA ASN A 66 4.51 -23.35 -5.99
C ASN A 66 4.33 -24.82 -6.42
N ARG A 67 4.49 -25.79 -5.51
CA ARG A 67 4.15 -27.20 -5.77
C ARG A 67 2.64 -27.46 -5.74
N SER A 68 1.88 -26.67 -5.00
CA SER A 68 0.45 -26.89 -4.76
C SER A 68 -0.48 -26.22 -5.78
N GLN A 69 0.01 -25.22 -6.51
CA GLN A 69 -0.76 -24.45 -7.49
C GLN A 69 0.16 -23.88 -8.60
N ASN A 70 -0.43 -23.50 -9.73
CA ASN A 70 0.27 -22.92 -10.89
C ASN A 70 -0.43 -21.67 -11.47
N ASN A 71 -1.33 -21.04 -10.71
CA ASN A 71 -2.04 -19.81 -11.10
C ASN A 71 -1.17 -18.56 -10.95
N TRP A 72 -0.23 -18.57 -10.01
CA TRP A 72 0.69 -17.47 -9.71
C TRP A 72 2.02 -18.03 -9.18
N THR A 73 3.10 -17.26 -9.30
CA THR A 73 4.41 -17.69 -8.79
C THR A 73 4.66 -17.07 -7.43
N ALA A 74 4.87 -17.89 -6.40
CA ALA A 74 5.31 -17.44 -5.10
C ALA A 74 6.81 -17.15 -5.10
N VAL A 75 7.23 -16.09 -4.41
CA VAL A 75 8.63 -15.66 -4.26
C VAL A 75 8.89 -15.19 -2.82
N VAL A 76 10.16 -15.20 -2.42
CA VAL A 76 10.59 -14.66 -1.12
C VAL A 76 10.93 -13.18 -1.28
N TYR A 77 10.32 -12.33 -0.47
CA TYR A 77 10.73 -10.94 -0.31
C TYR A 77 11.43 -10.77 1.04
N GLU A 78 12.67 -10.26 1.01
CA GLU A 78 13.47 -9.99 2.22
C GLU A 78 12.73 -9.12 3.24
N GLU A 79 12.04 -8.07 2.77
CA GLU A 79 11.29 -7.18 3.66
C GLU A 79 10.21 -7.95 4.45
N PHE A 80 9.51 -8.90 3.84
CA PHE A 80 8.45 -9.67 4.49
C PHE A 80 8.99 -10.87 5.29
N ALA A 81 10.02 -11.54 4.80
CA ALA A 81 10.63 -12.67 5.51
C ALA A 81 11.19 -12.28 6.89
N LEU A 82 11.53 -11.00 7.06
CA LEU A 82 12.08 -10.45 8.30
C LEU A 82 11.04 -9.75 9.19
N MET A 83 9.79 -9.65 8.74
CA MET A 83 8.74 -9.02 9.54
C MET A 83 8.25 -9.96 10.63
N THR A 84 7.99 -9.39 11.79
CA THR A 84 7.25 -10.05 12.86
C THR A 84 5.75 -10.16 12.50
N ASP A 85 5.06 -11.10 13.15
CA ASP A 85 3.60 -11.21 13.08
C ASP A 85 2.86 -9.90 13.43
N GLU A 86 3.41 -9.10 14.35
CA GLU A 86 2.81 -7.80 14.69
C GLU A 86 2.93 -6.82 13.53
N GLU A 87 4.08 -6.78 12.85
CA GLU A 87 4.31 -5.92 11.68
C GLU A 87 3.44 -6.33 10.50
N PHE A 88 3.29 -7.63 10.24
CA PHE A 88 2.33 -8.11 9.24
C PHE A 88 0.90 -7.66 9.53
N ARG A 89 0.43 -7.82 10.78
CA ARG A 89 -0.89 -7.33 11.19
C ARG A 89 -1.00 -5.81 11.06
N GLN A 90 0.09 -5.08 11.26
CA GLN A 90 0.12 -3.64 11.14
C GLN A 90 -0.03 -3.18 9.68
N LEU A 91 0.31 -4.00 8.69
CA LEU A 91 0.06 -3.69 7.27
C LEU A 91 -1.43 -3.83 6.86
N THR A 92 -2.24 -4.55 7.64
CA THR A 92 -3.66 -4.84 7.36
C THR A 92 -4.61 -3.90 8.11
N GLY A 93 -4.52 -2.61 7.78
CA GLY A 93 -5.20 -1.52 8.51
C GLY A 93 -6.66 -1.25 8.16
N SER A 94 -7.23 -1.85 7.11
CA SER A 94 -8.64 -1.60 6.75
C SER A 94 -9.56 -2.34 7.72
N ILE A 95 -10.52 -1.62 8.30
CA ILE A 95 -11.50 -2.13 9.25
C ILE A 95 -12.88 -2.06 8.61
N ILE A 96 -13.51 -3.22 8.45
CA ILE A 96 -14.91 -3.25 8.00
C ILE A 96 -15.82 -3.04 9.19
N ARG A 97 -16.56 -1.93 9.13
CA ARG A 97 -17.73 -1.73 9.96
C ARG A 97 -18.94 -2.21 9.20
N ASN A 98 -19.86 -2.87 9.90
CA ASN A 98 -21.13 -3.28 9.31
C ASN A 98 -21.99 -2.02 9.09
N ARG A 99 -21.78 -1.35 7.94
CA ARG A 99 -22.51 -0.14 7.58
C ARG A 99 -23.79 -0.55 6.87
N THR A 100 -24.94 -0.25 7.47
CA THR A 100 -26.27 -0.47 6.91
C THR A 100 -26.61 0.48 5.73
N HIS A 101 -25.61 1.12 5.14
CA HIS A 101 -25.83 2.03 4.02
C HIS A 101 -26.10 1.23 2.76
N LYS A 102 -27.38 1.14 2.40
CA LYS A 102 -27.81 0.70 1.08
C LYS A 102 -27.03 1.48 0.01
N SER A 103 -26.41 0.75 -0.92
CA SER A 103 -25.80 1.32 -2.12
C SER A 103 -26.81 2.30 -2.76
N LYS A 104 -26.38 3.54 -2.96
CA LYS A 104 -27.11 4.47 -3.82
C LYS A 104 -26.26 4.64 -5.07
N PRO A 105 -26.52 3.89 -6.15
CA PRO A 105 -25.80 4.09 -7.39
C PRO A 105 -25.88 5.57 -7.80
N GLN A 106 -24.74 6.20 -8.09
CA GLN A 106 -24.72 7.55 -8.67
C GLN A 106 -25.36 7.57 -10.06
N PHE A 107 -25.41 6.42 -10.73
CA PHE A 107 -26.12 6.25 -11.99
C PHE A 107 -27.63 6.29 -11.74
N LYS A 108 -28.18 7.52 -11.78
CA LYS A 108 -29.60 7.79 -12.02
C LYS A 108 -29.99 7.66 -13.51
N GLN A 109 -29.14 7.04 -14.34
CA GLN A 109 -29.65 6.56 -15.62
C GLN A 109 -30.33 5.22 -15.34
N ALA A 110 -31.60 5.13 -15.73
CA ALA A 110 -32.20 3.86 -16.09
C ALA A 110 -31.39 3.30 -17.26
N VAL A 111 -30.20 2.79 -16.98
CA VAL A 111 -29.48 1.99 -17.95
C VAL A 111 -30.19 0.66 -17.89
N ALA A 112 -30.82 0.26 -18.99
CA ALA A 112 -31.26 -1.12 -19.19
C ALA A 112 -30.16 -2.07 -18.68
N PRO A 113 -30.50 -3.27 -18.18
CA PRO A 113 -29.48 -4.23 -17.75
C PRO A 113 -28.50 -4.43 -18.90
N ILE A 114 -27.30 -3.86 -18.77
CA ILE A 114 -26.24 -4.05 -19.77
C ILE A 114 -25.71 -5.46 -19.53
N ASP A 115 -25.77 -6.26 -20.58
CA ASP A 115 -25.16 -7.58 -20.64
C ASP A 115 -23.63 -7.46 -20.41
N TYR A 116 -23.03 -8.42 -19.71
CA TYR A 116 -21.57 -8.55 -19.63
C TYR A 116 -20.93 -8.55 -21.04
N GLY A 117 -21.69 -8.97 -22.07
CA GLY A 117 -21.28 -8.92 -23.48
C GLY A 117 -20.84 -7.55 -24.00
N ASP A 118 -21.30 -6.44 -23.40
CA ASP A 118 -20.93 -5.08 -23.84
C ASP A 118 -19.68 -4.53 -23.15
N LEU A 119 -19.12 -5.25 -22.16
CA LEU A 119 -17.89 -4.83 -21.46
C LEU A 119 -16.64 -5.40 -22.16
N PRO A 120 -15.53 -4.64 -22.21
CA PRO A 120 -14.30 -5.14 -22.80
C PRO A 120 -13.74 -6.30 -21.98
N LYS A 121 -13.20 -7.32 -22.66
CA LYS A 121 -12.55 -8.48 -22.01
C LYS A 121 -11.31 -8.10 -21.20
N ALA A 122 -10.67 -6.97 -21.51
CA ALA A 122 -9.54 -6.43 -20.78
C ALA A 122 -9.61 -4.91 -20.77
N PHE A 123 -9.22 -4.29 -19.66
CA PHE A 123 -9.19 -2.85 -19.50
C PHE A 123 -8.00 -2.44 -18.63
N ASP A 124 -7.25 -1.44 -19.07
CA ASP A 124 -6.20 -0.79 -18.28
C ASP A 124 -6.46 0.72 -18.26
N ALA A 125 -6.69 1.28 -17.07
CA ALA A 125 -6.93 2.70 -16.90
C ALA A 125 -5.74 3.56 -17.38
N ARG A 126 -4.50 3.04 -17.28
CA ARG A 126 -3.29 3.73 -17.75
C ARG A 126 -3.26 3.85 -19.27
N GLN A 127 -3.77 2.84 -19.96
CA GLN A 127 -3.90 2.88 -21.43
C GLN A 127 -5.08 3.75 -21.88
N LYS A 128 -6.17 3.76 -21.10
CA LYS A 128 -7.36 4.58 -21.41
C LYS A 128 -7.10 6.07 -21.22
N TRP A 129 -6.30 6.45 -20.21
CA TRP A 129 -5.92 7.83 -19.89
C TRP A 129 -4.40 7.95 -19.79
N PRO A 130 -3.68 7.95 -20.93
CA PRO A 130 -2.22 7.96 -20.94
C PRO A 130 -1.63 9.21 -20.28
N GLU A 131 -2.29 10.36 -20.35
CA GLU A 131 -1.87 11.60 -19.68
C GLU A 131 -2.02 11.53 -18.14
N CYS A 132 -2.72 10.53 -17.63
CA CYS A 132 -2.84 10.22 -16.20
C CYS A 132 -2.13 8.93 -15.80
N ALA A 133 -1.42 8.26 -16.74
CA ALA A 133 -0.86 6.93 -16.51
C ALA A 133 0.10 6.89 -15.32
N ASP A 134 0.97 7.91 -15.19
CA ASP A 134 1.91 8.02 -14.07
C ASP A 134 1.19 8.13 -12.72
N LEU A 135 0.08 8.88 -12.66
CA LEU A 135 -0.70 9.07 -11.43
C LEU A 135 -1.55 7.86 -11.09
N ILE A 136 -2.09 7.17 -12.10
CA ILE A 136 -2.87 5.93 -11.95
C ILE A 136 -1.97 4.77 -11.54
N GLY A 137 -0.77 4.69 -12.13
CA GLY A 137 0.18 3.59 -11.95
C GLY A 137 1.17 3.77 -10.81
N LYS A 138 1.18 4.92 -10.13
CA LYS A 138 2.12 5.19 -9.03
C LYS A 138 1.85 4.27 -7.84
N SER A 139 2.83 3.46 -7.47
CA SER A 139 2.83 2.70 -6.21
C SER A 139 3.22 3.59 -5.03
N THR A 140 2.50 3.48 -3.91
CA THR A 140 2.73 4.26 -2.70
C THR A 140 2.99 3.35 -1.51
N ARG A 141 4.00 3.64 -0.69
CA ARG A 141 4.36 2.86 0.49
C ARG A 141 3.64 3.37 1.74
N GLN A 142 2.87 2.51 2.42
CA GLN A 142 2.21 2.88 3.68
C GLN A 142 3.15 2.83 4.90
N SER A 143 4.31 2.18 4.77
CA SER A 143 5.27 1.92 5.86
C SER A 143 4.67 1.08 7.00
N ASN A 144 5.36 0.97 8.15
CA ASN A 144 4.89 0.23 9.31
C ASN A 144 3.78 1.02 10.06
N CYS A 145 2.60 1.09 9.43
CA CYS A 145 1.38 1.76 9.88
C CYS A 145 0.18 1.15 9.14
N GLY A 146 -0.92 0.89 9.87
CA GLY A 146 -2.19 0.40 9.31
C GLY A 146 -2.99 1.50 8.63
N SER A 147 -2.36 2.21 7.70
CA SER A 147 -2.91 3.37 6.96
C SER A 147 -3.33 3.01 5.53
N CYS A 148 -3.36 1.74 5.14
CA CYS A 148 -3.78 1.32 3.79
C CYS A 148 -5.11 1.95 3.35
N TRP A 149 -6.09 2.08 4.26
CA TRP A 149 -7.38 2.72 4.04
C TRP A 149 -7.27 4.21 3.64
N ALA A 150 -6.26 4.93 4.16
CA ALA A 150 -6.00 6.33 3.87
C ALA A 150 -5.12 6.51 2.62
N VAL A 151 -4.06 5.70 2.51
CA VAL A 151 -3.10 5.75 1.41
C VAL A 151 -3.78 5.37 0.09
N SER A 152 -4.54 4.28 0.06
CA SER A 152 -5.25 3.85 -1.15
C SER A 152 -6.37 4.83 -1.54
N ALA A 153 -7.07 5.43 -0.57
CA ALA A 153 -8.07 6.47 -0.84
C ALA A 153 -7.43 7.71 -1.49
N ALA A 154 -6.29 8.16 -0.96
CA ALA A 154 -5.57 9.32 -1.47
C ALA A 154 -5.02 9.07 -2.89
N ALA A 155 -4.43 7.90 -3.14
CA ALA A 155 -3.96 7.50 -4.46
C ALA A 155 -5.13 7.42 -5.46
N THR A 156 -6.24 6.78 -5.07
CA THR A 156 -7.44 6.69 -5.90
C THR A 156 -7.99 8.08 -6.23
N PHE A 157 -8.08 8.97 -5.24
CA PHE A 157 -8.65 10.29 -5.46
C PHE A 157 -7.75 11.18 -6.33
N THR A 158 -6.42 11.06 -6.19
CA THR A 158 -5.43 11.69 -7.07
C THR A 158 -5.66 11.30 -8.53
N ALA A 159 -5.74 9.99 -8.80
CA ALA A 159 -6.01 9.46 -10.15
C ALA A 159 -7.34 9.98 -10.72
N ARG A 160 -8.41 9.97 -9.90
CA ARG A 160 -9.73 10.47 -10.32
C ARG A 160 -9.76 11.97 -10.59
N ILE A 161 -9.00 12.78 -9.84
CA ILE A 161 -8.84 14.22 -10.10
C ILE A 161 -8.17 14.42 -11.46
N CYS A 162 -7.12 13.65 -11.78
CA CYS A 162 -6.48 13.71 -13.09
C CYS A 162 -7.47 13.39 -14.22
N VAL A 163 -8.17 12.25 -14.14
CA VAL A 163 -9.16 11.84 -15.15
C VAL A 163 -10.27 12.89 -15.31
N ALA A 164 -10.76 13.45 -14.19
CA ALA A 164 -11.80 14.48 -14.22
C ALA A 164 -11.32 15.81 -14.84
N ARG A 165 -10.05 16.18 -14.65
CA ARG A 165 -9.42 17.35 -15.28
C ARG A 165 -9.18 17.10 -16.77
N LEU A 166 -8.69 15.92 -17.13
CA LEU A 166 -8.44 15.52 -18.52
C LEU A 166 -9.72 15.54 -19.36
N LYS A 167 -10.86 15.08 -18.80
CA LYS A 167 -12.18 15.19 -19.43
C LYS A 167 -12.61 16.63 -19.75
N LYS A 168 -11.97 17.63 -19.13
CA LYS A 168 -12.19 19.07 -19.39
C LYS A 168 -11.08 19.68 -20.25
N GLY A 169 -10.21 18.86 -20.84
CA GLY A 169 -9.06 19.31 -21.63
C GLY A 169 -7.89 19.84 -20.80
N ILE A 170 -7.85 19.56 -19.49
CA ILE A 170 -6.81 20.07 -18.59
C ILE A 170 -5.86 18.93 -18.22
N ILE A 171 -4.60 19.05 -18.65
CA ILE A 171 -3.54 18.10 -18.33
C ILE A 171 -3.10 18.31 -16.86
N THR A 172 -2.73 17.21 -16.21
CA THR A 172 -2.21 17.20 -14.83
C THR A 172 -0.79 16.66 -14.88
N ASP A 173 0.20 17.50 -14.58
CA ASP A 173 1.60 17.08 -14.57
C ASP A 173 1.89 16.21 -13.33
N SER A 174 2.32 14.96 -13.56
CA SER A 174 2.67 14.02 -12.50
C SER A 174 3.89 14.47 -11.69
N LYS A 175 4.70 15.39 -12.22
CA LYS A 175 5.85 15.97 -11.51
C LYS A 175 5.47 17.11 -10.57
N ASP A 176 4.26 17.66 -10.70
CA ASP A 176 3.79 18.73 -9.82
C ASP A 176 3.29 18.13 -8.48
N PRO A 177 3.99 18.35 -7.35
CA PRO A 177 3.57 17.81 -6.05
C PRO A 177 2.18 18.28 -5.60
N ARG A 178 1.64 19.37 -6.16
CA ARG A 178 0.31 19.90 -5.85
C ARG A 178 -0.83 18.99 -6.32
N VAL A 179 -0.57 18.05 -7.22
CA VAL A 179 -1.61 17.20 -7.82
C VAL A 179 -1.96 15.98 -6.96
N TYR A 180 -1.08 15.63 -6.01
CA TYR A 180 -1.24 14.47 -5.13
C TYR A 180 -2.11 14.80 -3.93
N VAL A 181 -3.13 14.01 -3.67
CA VAL A 181 -3.92 14.09 -2.45
C VAL A 181 -3.09 13.58 -1.27
N SER A 182 -3.07 14.36 -0.19
CA SER A 182 -2.31 14.02 1.01
C SER A 182 -2.87 12.77 1.72
N ALA A 183 -2.10 11.68 1.72
CA ALA A 183 -2.36 10.51 2.57
C ALA A 183 -2.24 10.84 4.07
N GLU A 184 -1.34 11.75 4.46
CA GLU A 184 -1.13 12.15 5.87
C GLU A 184 -2.36 12.84 6.45
N TYR A 185 -2.85 13.89 5.79
CA TYR A 185 -4.10 14.56 6.14
C TYR A 185 -5.30 13.59 6.18
N THR A 186 -5.36 12.66 5.23
CA THR A 186 -6.41 11.63 5.21
C THR A 186 -6.32 10.76 6.46
N LEU A 187 -5.13 10.26 6.77
CA LEU A 187 -4.83 9.43 7.93
C LEU A 187 -5.17 10.14 9.25
N GLU A 188 -4.79 11.40 9.38
CA GLU A 188 -4.92 12.18 10.60
C GLU A 188 -6.35 12.67 10.87
N CYS A 189 -7.06 13.09 9.81
CA CYS A 189 -8.28 13.89 9.90
C CYS A 189 -9.56 13.20 9.41
N ALA A 190 -9.48 12.00 8.81
CA ALA A 190 -10.69 11.26 8.51
C ALA A 190 -11.47 10.95 9.80
N PRO A 191 -12.81 11.09 9.78
CA PRO A 191 -13.64 10.95 10.97
C PRO A 191 -13.63 9.50 11.48
N GLU A 192 -13.75 9.34 12.79
CA GLU A 192 -14.01 8.04 13.43
C GLU A 192 -12.98 6.93 13.12
N THR A 193 -11.70 7.27 12.85
CA THR A 193 -10.65 6.27 12.58
C THR A 193 -9.70 6.08 13.76
N ASN A 194 -8.96 4.96 13.76
CA ASN A 194 -7.85 4.73 14.69
C ASN A 194 -6.48 4.98 14.03
N ARG A 195 -6.44 5.73 12.93
CA ARG A 195 -5.21 6.12 12.22
C ARG A 195 -4.36 4.89 11.85
N CYS A 196 -3.12 4.82 12.33
CA CYS A 196 -2.24 3.68 12.12
C CYS A 196 -2.75 2.37 12.75
N ARG A 197 -3.71 2.38 13.67
CA ARG A 197 -4.31 1.12 14.18
C ARG A 197 -5.47 0.61 13.31
N GLY A 198 -5.80 1.36 12.27
CA GLY A 198 -6.76 1.02 11.24
C GLY A 198 -7.95 1.97 11.15
N GLY A 199 -8.63 1.91 10.02
CA GLY A 199 -9.76 2.78 9.67
C GLY A 199 -10.64 2.12 8.62
N ASP A 200 -11.85 2.63 8.49
CA ASP A 200 -12.80 2.20 7.49
C ASP A 200 -12.57 3.02 6.21
N ASP A 201 -12.44 2.35 5.07
CA ASP A 201 -12.20 2.98 3.76
C ASP A 201 -13.26 4.07 3.46
N ALA A 202 -14.49 3.90 3.94
CA ALA A 202 -15.57 4.85 3.76
C ALA A 202 -15.26 6.23 4.36
N ASP A 203 -14.55 6.27 5.49
CA ASP A 203 -14.32 7.49 6.25
C ASP A 203 -13.38 8.46 5.53
N ALA A 204 -12.43 7.94 4.75
CA ALA A 204 -11.61 8.76 3.85
C ALA A 204 -12.48 9.49 2.80
N TRP A 205 -13.44 8.79 2.20
CA TRP A 205 -14.34 9.41 1.23
C TRP A 205 -15.34 10.37 1.86
N VAL A 206 -15.77 10.12 3.10
CA VAL A 206 -16.58 11.07 3.88
C VAL A 206 -15.80 12.36 4.13
N LEU A 207 -14.52 12.27 4.49
CA LEU A 207 -13.63 13.42 4.63
C LEU A 207 -13.56 14.22 3.32
N TYR A 208 -13.26 13.56 2.20
CA TYR A 208 -13.13 14.21 0.90
C TYR A 208 -14.41 14.92 0.45
N HIS A 209 -15.57 14.38 0.82
CA HIS A 209 -16.86 14.94 0.45
C HIS A 209 -17.24 16.14 1.32
N LYS A 210 -17.18 15.96 2.65
CA LYS A 210 -17.68 16.94 3.62
C LYS A 210 -16.70 18.07 3.88
N ASN A 211 -15.43 17.73 4.06
CA ASN A 211 -14.41 18.67 4.51
C ASN A 211 -13.45 19.03 3.38
N GLY A 212 -13.24 18.12 2.44
CA GLY A 212 -12.18 18.21 1.44
C GLY A 212 -10.86 17.70 1.99
N THR A 213 -9.80 17.91 1.22
CA THR A 213 -8.44 17.48 1.53
C THR A 213 -7.43 18.47 0.97
N VAL A 214 -6.16 18.19 1.21
CA VAL A 214 -5.03 19.03 0.81
C VAL A 214 -4.05 18.25 -0.07
N SER A 215 -3.11 18.95 -0.67
CA SER A 215 -2.04 18.29 -1.44
C SER A 215 -0.98 17.66 -0.52
N GLY A 216 -0.33 16.59 -0.95
CA GLY A 216 0.76 15.95 -0.20
C GLY A 216 1.29 14.70 -0.91
N THR A 217 2.60 14.64 -1.09
CA THR A 217 3.28 13.50 -1.73
C THR A 217 3.64 12.40 -0.73
N ASP A 218 4.27 11.35 -1.25
CA ASP A 218 4.94 10.33 -0.45
C ASP A 218 6.18 10.86 0.28
N TYR A 219 6.79 9.97 1.06
CA TYR A 219 7.94 10.26 1.92
C TYR A 219 9.24 10.43 1.12
N GLU A 220 9.31 9.94 -0.11
CA GLU A 220 10.48 10.08 -0.96
C GLU A 220 10.57 11.51 -1.53
N ILE A 221 9.43 12.15 -1.78
CA ILE A 221 9.37 13.51 -2.34
C ILE A 221 9.21 14.58 -1.25
N LEU A 222 8.50 14.29 -0.15
CA LEU A 222 8.25 15.22 0.97
C LEU A 222 7.77 16.62 0.56
N SER A 223 6.80 16.70 -0.35
CA SER A 223 6.24 17.96 -0.83
C SER A 223 4.71 17.98 -0.83
N GLY A 224 4.13 19.08 -1.29
CA GLY A 224 2.72 19.42 -1.10
C GLY A 224 2.48 20.12 0.24
N CYS A 225 1.22 20.40 0.53
CA CYS A 225 0.83 20.96 1.82
C CYS A 225 1.16 19.99 2.98
N LYS A 226 0.78 18.71 2.88
CA LYS A 226 1.01 17.74 3.96
C LYS A 226 1.55 16.39 3.42
N PRO A 227 2.86 16.27 3.17
CA PRO A 227 3.45 15.01 2.73
C PRO A 227 3.31 13.91 3.78
N TYR A 228 3.43 12.65 3.33
CA TYR A 228 3.36 11.46 4.17
C TYR A 228 4.63 11.28 5.01
N ILE A 229 4.52 11.42 6.34
CA ILE A 229 5.68 11.48 7.24
C ILE A 229 5.88 10.21 8.06
N ILE A 230 4.96 9.25 7.97
CA ILE A 230 4.97 8.02 8.77
C ILE A 230 6.33 7.28 8.79
N PRO A 231 7.10 7.20 7.69
CA PRO A 231 8.41 6.54 7.72
C PRO A 231 9.43 7.17 8.68
N SER A 232 9.35 8.47 8.99
CA SER A 232 10.28 9.12 9.94
C SER A 232 9.83 9.06 11.40
N MET A 233 8.62 8.58 11.69
CA MET A 233 8.03 8.63 13.02
C MET A 233 8.39 7.39 13.87
N SER A 234 8.59 7.59 15.17
CA SER A 234 8.70 6.48 16.14
C SER A 234 7.36 5.73 16.29
N LYS A 235 7.39 4.52 16.83
CA LYS A 235 6.19 3.71 17.11
C LYS A 235 5.21 4.46 18.03
N GLU A 236 5.73 5.15 19.05
CA GLU A 236 4.95 5.93 20.01
C GLU A 236 4.32 7.15 19.34
N ALA A 237 5.06 7.83 18.46
CA ALA A 237 4.57 9.01 17.75
C ALA A 237 3.40 8.65 16.81
N LYS A 238 3.51 7.53 16.07
CA LYS A 238 2.42 7.01 15.22
C LYS A 238 1.13 6.74 16.00
N GLN A 239 1.24 6.31 17.26
CA GLN A 239 0.07 6.03 18.11
C GLN A 239 -0.60 7.28 18.67
N LYS A 240 0.14 8.41 18.73
CA LYS A 240 -0.31 9.70 19.24
C LYS A 240 -0.73 10.68 18.15
N LEU A 241 -0.76 10.24 16.89
CA LEU A 241 -1.26 11.04 15.78
C LEU A 241 -2.64 11.65 16.10
N SER A 242 -2.78 12.93 15.82
CA SER A 242 -4.00 13.72 15.96
C SER A 242 -4.30 14.42 14.64
N CYS A 243 -5.52 14.93 14.47
CA CYS A 243 -5.85 15.71 13.28
C CYS A 243 -5.16 17.08 13.33
N GLU A 244 -4.11 17.27 12.54
CA GLU A 244 -3.47 18.55 12.33
C GLU A 244 -3.84 19.11 10.95
N LYS A 245 -4.67 20.15 10.97
CA LYS A 245 -5.20 20.77 9.75
C LYS A 245 -4.25 21.79 9.13
N THR A 246 -3.28 22.26 9.90
CA THR A 246 -2.30 23.21 9.40
C THR A 246 -1.27 22.51 8.53
N CYS A 247 -0.93 23.17 7.44
CA CYS A 247 0.22 22.86 6.63
C CYS A 247 0.94 24.15 6.28
N ASN A 248 2.10 24.33 6.89
CA ASN A 248 2.99 25.46 6.67
C ASN A 248 4.43 24.95 6.82
N ALA A 249 5.39 25.79 6.43
CA ALA A 249 6.80 25.47 6.57
C ALA A 249 7.17 25.13 8.03
N GLU A 250 6.58 25.82 9.00
CA GLU A 250 6.81 25.58 10.44
C GLU A 250 6.41 24.17 10.89
N TRP A 251 5.26 23.67 10.42
CA TRP A 251 4.81 22.31 10.72
C TRP A 251 5.81 21.28 10.15
N LEU A 252 6.27 21.48 8.91
CA LEU A 252 7.26 20.61 8.27
C LEU A 252 8.62 20.66 8.98
N GLU A 253 9.10 21.86 9.31
CA GLU A 253 10.32 22.07 10.11
C GLU A 253 10.24 21.33 11.45
N LYS A 254 9.08 21.34 12.11
CA LYS A 254 8.86 20.61 13.37
C LYS A 254 8.94 19.09 13.20
N GLN A 255 8.53 18.54 12.06
CA GLN A 255 8.57 17.09 11.82
C GLN A 255 9.96 16.59 11.42
N PHE A 256 10.69 17.38 10.63
CA PHE A 256 11.93 16.93 10.00
C PHE A 256 13.20 17.58 10.57
N GLY A 257 13.08 18.69 11.29
CA GLY A 257 14.18 19.57 11.65
C GLY A 257 14.63 20.42 10.46
N LYS A 258 15.22 21.58 10.74
CA LYS A 258 15.60 22.58 9.71
C LYS A 258 16.54 22.04 8.61
N GLU A 259 17.34 21.03 8.92
CA GLU A 259 18.32 20.45 7.98
C GLU A 259 17.75 19.40 7.02
N LYS A 260 16.55 18.86 7.31
CA LYS A 260 15.86 17.85 6.47
C LYS A 260 14.61 18.39 5.79
N VAL A 261 14.32 19.68 5.94
CA VAL A 261 13.31 20.34 5.09
C VAL A 261 13.87 20.31 3.67
N PRO A 262 13.13 19.77 2.67
CA PRO A 262 13.60 19.75 1.30
C PRO A 262 13.94 21.18 0.85
N TYR A 263 15.13 21.35 0.25
CA TYR A 263 15.59 22.64 -0.28
C TYR A 263 14.56 23.23 -1.27
N GLU A 264 14.52 24.57 -1.39
CA GLU A 264 13.79 25.27 -2.46
C GLU A 264 13.99 24.56 -3.81
N PRO A 265 12.91 24.15 -4.53
CA PRO A 265 11.61 24.81 -4.64
C PRO A 265 10.41 24.17 -3.88
N PHE A 266 10.63 23.23 -2.97
CA PHE A 266 9.52 22.51 -2.32
C PHE A 266 8.74 23.33 -1.27
N LEU A 267 9.31 24.46 -0.80
CA LEU A 267 8.70 25.36 0.19
C LEU A 267 7.57 26.23 -0.38
N ILE A 268 7.70 26.67 -1.64
CA ILE A 268 6.71 27.53 -2.33
C ILE A 268 5.39 26.78 -2.56
N VAL A 269 5.45 25.45 -2.71
CA VAL A 269 4.27 24.59 -2.94
C VAL A 269 3.35 24.48 -1.71
N ILE A 270 3.91 24.53 -0.50
CA ILE A 270 3.17 24.33 0.76
C ILE A 270 2.11 25.43 0.96
N THR A 271 2.34 26.63 0.44
CA THR A 271 1.49 27.79 0.68
C THR A 271 0.42 28.02 -0.40
N GLU A 272 0.61 27.52 -1.63
CA GLU A 272 -0.24 27.84 -2.79
C GLU A 272 -1.49 26.97 -2.96
N ASN A 273 -1.50 25.71 -2.49
CA ASN A 273 -2.63 24.79 -2.71
C ASN A 273 -3.09 24.07 -1.44
N ARG A 274 -3.73 24.84 -0.55
CA ARG A 274 -4.36 24.33 0.68
C ARG A 274 -5.65 23.53 0.46
N HIS A 275 -6.19 23.47 -0.76
CA HIS A 275 -7.48 22.85 -1.00
C HIS A 275 -7.52 22.09 -2.33
N MET A 276 -7.67 20.77 -2.24
CA MET A 276 -7.96 19.92 -3.38
C MET A 276 -9.46 19.99 -3.73
N PRO A 277 -9.85 19.67 -4.99
CA PRO A 277 -11.26 19.51 -5.35
C PRO A 277 -11.96 18.56 -4.38
N ARG A 278 -13.19 18.89 -3.97
CA ARG A 278 -13.99 18.00 -3.12
C ARG A 278 -14.55 16.85 -3.93
N SER A 279 -14.69 15.69 -3.30
CA SER A 279 -15.39 14.58 -3.92
C SER A 279 -16.89 14.87 -3.97
N LYS A 280 -17.54 14.42 -5.05
CA LYS A 280 -19.01 14.27 -5.03
C LYS A 280 -19.38 13.19 -4.01
N LYS A 281 -20.66 13.12 -3.65
CA LYS A 281 -21.17 12.14 -2.68
C LYS A 281 -20.68 10.72 -3.03
N PRO A 282 -19.93 10.02 -2.17
CA PRO A 282 -19.35 8.73 -2.51
C PRO A 282 -20.43 7.66 -2.73
N VAL A 283 -20.08 6.67 -3.55
CA VAL A 283 -20.88 5.47 -3.85
C VAL A 283 -20.14 4.28 -3.27
N TYR A 284 -20.91 3.35 -2.71
CA TYR A 284 -20.40 2.13 -2.11
C TYR A 284 -21.19 0.94 -2.65
N TRP A 285 -20.51 -0.19 -2.84
CA TRP A 285 -21.08 -1.45 -3.32
C TRP A 285 -20.95 -2.58 -2.28
N TRP A 286 -21.06 -2.22 -1.00
CA TRP A 286 -21.09 -3.19 0.09
C TRP A 286 -22.29 -4.12 -0.11
N ASP A 287 -22.03 -5.41 -0.24
CA ASP A 287 -23.04 -6.47 -0.36
C ASP A 287 -23.94 -6.41 -1.62
N ASP A 288 -23.48 -5.77 -2.69
CA ASP A 288 -24.16 -5.78 -3.99
C ASP A 288 -23.73 -7.02 -4.81
N PRO A 289 -24.64 -7.98 -5.11
CA PRO A 289 -24.30 -9.19 -5.86
C PRO A 289 -23.90 -8.89 -7.32
N ASP A 290 -24.33 -7.75 -7.87
CA ASP A 290 -24.03 -7.30 -9.23
C ASP A 290 -22.92 -6.23 -9.23
N ARG A 291 -22.10 -6.17 -8.16
CA ARG A 291 -21.05 -5.16 -8.00
C ARG A 291 -20.00 -5.17 -9.10
N GLU A 292 -19.67 -6.32 -9.68
CA GLU A 292 -18.58 -6.46 -10.64
C GLU A 292 -18.81 -5.62 -11.92
N PRO A 293 -19.92 -5.76 -12.66
CA PRO A 293 -20.24 -4.88 -13.79
C PRO A 293 -20.30 -3.41 -13.40
N ALA A 294 -20.82 -3.09 -12.21
CA ALA A 294 -20.92 -1.72 -11.73
C ALA A 294 -19.53 -1.10 -11.50
N MET A 295 -18.62 -1.84 -10.88
CA MET A 295 -17.23 -1.44 -10.66
C MET A 295 -16.48 -1.31 -11.99
N MET A 296 -16.63 -2.27 -12.92
CA MET A 296 -16.03 -2.18 -14.25
C MET A 296 -16.47 -0.91 -14.99
N ARG A 297 -17.77 -0.61 -15.00
CA ARG A 297 -18.31 0.62 -15.62
C ARG A 297 -17.77 1.88 -14.97
N GLU A 298 -17.70 1.90 -13.63
CA GLU A 298 -17.14 3.03 -12.91
C GLU A 298 -15.67 3.22 -13.27
N ILE A 299 -14.88 2.15 -13.30
CA ILE A 299 -13.47 2.19 -13.66
C ILE A 299 -13.29 2.71 -15.08
N MET A 300 -14.06 2.20 -16.04
CA MET A 300 -14.03 2.61 -17.45
C MET A 300 -14.46 4.06 -17.66
N ALA A 301 -15.45 4.52 -16.89
CA ALA A 301 -15.96 5.87 -17.03
C ALA A 301 -15.06 6.87 -16.32
N ASN A 302 -14.58 6.58 -15.11
CA ASN A 302 -14.12 7.58 -14.16
C ASN A 302 -12.74 7.30 -13.54
N GLY A 303 -12.06 6.23 -13.93
CA GLY A 303 -10.74 5.85 -13.41
C GLY A 303 -10.82 5.00 -12.15
N ALA A 304 -9.69 4.87 -11.45
CA ALA A 304 -9.53 3.95 -10.33
C ALA A 304 -10.64 4.05 -9.26
N ILE A 305 -10.92 2.92 -8.62
CA ILE A 305 -11.76 2.80 -7.43
C ILE A 305 -10.92 2.26 -6.27
N GLN A 306 -11.35 2.52 -5.04
CA GLN A 306 -10.76 1.91 -3.85
C GLN A 306 -11.53 0.63 -3.52
N ALA A 307 -10.80 -0.45 -3.22
CA ALA A 307 -11.34 -1.72 -2.77
C ALA A 307 -10.55 -2.24 -1.56
N GLY A 308 -11.24 -2.92 -0.66
CA GLY A 308 -10.64 -3.72 0.41
C GLY A 308 -10.87 -5.20 0.11
N TYR A 309 -9.94 -6.07 0.52
CA TYR A 309 -10.05 -7.52 0.39
C TYR A 309 -9.32 -8.24 1.54
N MET A 310 -9.64 -9.52 1.77
CA MET A 310 -8.99 -10.32 2.82
C MET A 310 -7.55 -10.63 2.44
N VAL A 311 -6.63 -10.23 3.31
CA VAL A 311 -5.21 -10.56 3.18
C VAL A 311 -4.94 -11.88 3.91
N TYR A 312 -4.38 -12.84 3.18
CA TYR A 312 -3.85 -14.09 3.70
C TYR A 312 -2.33 -14.04 3.71
N SER A 313 -1.69 -14.85 4.56
CA SER A 313 -0.23 -14.85 4.72
C SER A 313 0.51 -15.12 3.42
N ASP A 314 -0.01 -16.01 2.57
CA ASP A 314 0.55 -16.37 1.27
C ASP A 314 0.56 -15.22 0.25
N LEU A 315 -0.27 -14.19 0.42
CA LEU A 315 -0.28 -13.01 -0.45
C LEU A 315 1.05 -12.26 -0.38
N PHE A 316 1.72 -12.25 0.78
CA PHE A 316 3.02 -11.60 0.93
C PHE A 316 4.13 -12.31 0.14
N ASN A 317 3.87 -13.52 -0.36
CA ASN A 317 4.75 -14.22 -1.28
C ASN A 317 4.35 -14.06 -2.74
N CYS A 318 3.27 -13.33 -3.06
CA CYS A 318 2.81 -13.22 -4.44
C CYS A 318 3.87 -12.54 -5.33
N GLY A 319 4.30 -13.27 -6.35
CA GLY A 319 5.20 -12.77 -7.38
C GLY A 319 4.49 -11.86 -8.39
N GLN A 320 5.25 -11.43 -9.40
CA GLN A 320 4.79 -10.48 -10.41
C GLN A 320 3.95 -11.12 -11.53
N GLU A 321 3.96 -12.45 -11.64
CA GLU A 321 3.30 -13.19 -12.70
C GLU A 321 2.13 -14.03 -12.18
N GLY A 322 1.07 -14.07 -12.99
CA GLY A 322 -0.12 -14.87 -12.74
C GLY A 322 -1.27 -14.13 -12.06
N ILE A 323 -2.28 -14.89 -11.62
CA ILE A 323 -3.48 -14.39 -10.94
C ILE A 323 -3.50 -14.99 -9.54
N TYR A 324 -3.34 -14.14 -8.53
CA TYR A 324 -3.39 -14.59 -7.14
C TYR A 324 -4.74 -15.25 -6.83
N THR A 325 -4.66 -16.47 -6.29
CA THR A 325 -5.78 -17.17 -5.68
C THR A 325 -5.30 -17.78 -4.38
N MET A 326 -6.04 -17.52 -3.29
CA MET A 326 -5.69 -18.01 -1.95
C MET A 326 -5.43 -19.53 -1.94
N GLY A 327 -4.32 -19.94 -1.35
CA GLY A 327 -3.95 -21.34 -1.16
C GLY A 327 -4.81 -22.07 -0.13
N ARG A 328 -4.83 -23.41 -0.17
CA ARG A 328 -5.61 -24.24 0.77
C ARG A 328 -5.02 -24.30 2.19
N GLN A 329 -3.74 -23.93 2.38
CA GLN A 329 -3.10 -23.95 3.70
C GLN A 329 -3.57 -22.75 4.54
N ARG A 330 -4.51 -23.02 5.46
CA ARG A 330 -5.15 -22.02 6.31
C ARG A 330 -4.27 -21.71 7.52
N THR A 331 -3.53 -20.62 7.50
CA THR A 331 -3.19 -19.89 8.72
C THR A 331 -3.92 -18.55 8.70
N PHE A 332 -5.18 -18.59 9.17
CA PHE A 332 -5.87 -17.36 9.57
C PHE A 332 -5.09 -16.75 10.74
N GLN A 333 -4.39 -15.64 10.53
CA GLN A 333 -3.94 -14.81 11.64
C GLN A 333 -5.15 -14.07 12.22
N ASN A 334 -6.00 -14.78 12.98
CA ASN A 334 -7.06 -14.16 13.75
C ASN A 334 -7.52 -15.06 14.90
N THR A 335 -7.34 -14.60 16.15
CA THR A 335 -8.36 -14.49 17.23
C THR A 335 -7.70 -14.14 18.58
N PRO A 336 -8.38 -13.56 19.61
CA PRO A 336 -9.76 -13.04 19.67
C PRO A 336 -9.87 -11.59 20.25
N ARG A 337 -10.66 -10.71 19.61
CA ARG A 337 -11.68 -9.81 20.25
C ARG A 337 -12.30 -8.76 19.30
N HIS A 338 -11.73 -8.54 18.12
CA HIS A 338 -12.42 -7.83 17.05
C HIS A 338 -12.26 -8.61 15.76
N ARG A 339 -13.37 -9.16 15.23
CA ARG A 339 -13.41 -9.81 13.92
C ARG A 339 -12.90 -8.81 12.87
N ARG A 340 -11.69 -9.02 12.36
CA ARG A 340 -11.19 -8.36 11.15
C ARG A 340 -11.31 -9.37 10.02
N SER A 341 -12.33 -9.25 9.19
CA SER A 341 -12.58 -10.12 8.03
C SER A 341 -13.13 -9.25 6.91
N ILE A 342 -12.69 -9.50 5.67
CA ILE A 342 -12.81 -8.60 4.53
C ILE A 342 -13.46 -9.29 3.30
N TYR A 343 -14.71 -8.95 2.99
CA TYR A 343 -15.53 -9.49 1.88
C TYR A 343 -15.25 -8.84 0.52
#